data_AF-A0A533RJW3-F1
#
_entry.id   AF-A0A533RJW3-F1
#
_cell.length_a   1.000
_cell.length_b   1.000
_cell.length_c   1.000
_cell.angle_alpha   90.00
_cell.angle_beta   90.00
_cell.angle_gamma   90.00
#
_symmetry.space_group_name_H-M   'P 1'
#
loop_
_entity.id
_entity.type
_entity.pdbx_description
1 polymer ?
#
loop_
_entity_poly.entity_id
_entity_poly.type
_entity_poly.pdbx_seq_one_letter_code
_entity_poly.pdbx_strand_id
1 'polypeptide(L)'
;MRKKMITTRLGLIVALAAALVFTALYVAVAATLNSDLPPGARVAGVLAPDDEHDWKVLVHAGQNVDITLRTKPGYSGEAWLAAFDTLATDTVPPFSDVGIVNGTGTSHLNFDMPYDTMMALSVLAPAPAFGGYVLDYAISDPPPTSTISRIAGPSRYGTAISVSQSGWTSGSAGAVVIASGRDFPDGLAASGLAGSYGCPVLLTDPAVLSAGVDAEVTRLGATQVFIIGGPAAVSDAVLAALDHGGRTITRVAGPTRYATAAAVSAQMRAHETSEGRVPSTEALIVNGLSYPDAL
;
A
#
# COMPACT_ATOMS: atom_id res chain seq x y z
N MET A 1 31.16 -18.33 -38.99
CA MET A 1 31.23 -18.21 -37.51
C MET A 1 32.31 -17.25 -36.99
N ARG A 2 33.47 -17.06 -37.65
CA ARG A 2 34.53 -16.14 -37.14
C ARG A 2 34.23 -14.63 -37.17
N LYS A 3 33.43 -14.12 -38.11
CA LYS A 3 33.08 -12.68 -38.18
C LYS A 3 32.22 -12.21 -37.00
N LYS A 4 31.23 -13.00 -36.57
CA LYS A 4 30.31 -12.66 -35.46
C LYS A 4 31.03 -12.57 -34.09
N MET A 5 32.01 -13.45 -33.84
CA MET A 5 32.82 -13.42 -32.62
C MET A 5 33.79 -12.24 -32.54
N ILE A 6 34.27 -11.74 -33.68
CA ILE A 6 35.18 -10.60 -33.73
C ILE A 6 34.43 -9.30 -33.45
N THR A 7 33.21 -9.13 -33.98
CA THR A 7 32.39 -7.94 -33.70
C THR A 7 31.98 -7.84 -32.24
N THR A 8 31.61 -8.96 -31.60
CA THR A 8 31.25 -8.98 -30.17
C THR A 8 32.44 -8.69 -29.25
N ARG A 9 33.64 -9.18 -29.60
CA ARG A 9 34.86 -8.90 -28.83
C ARG A 9 35.39 -7.47 -29.06
N LEU A 10 35.23 -6.93 -30.25
CA LEU A 10 35.60 -5.55 -30.55
C LEU A 10 34.65 -4.57 -29.86
N GLY A 11 33.34 -4.84 -29.85
CA GLY A 11 32.36 -4.05 -29.09
C GLY A 11 32.61 -4.08 -27.58
N LEU A 12 33.03 -5.22 -27.02
CA LEU A 12 33.40 -5.33 -25.60
C LEU A 12 34.71 -4.60 -25.26
N ILE A 13 35.71 -4.62 -26.16
CA ILE A 13 36.97 -3.90 -25.98
C ILE A 13 36.77 -2.40 -26.15
N VAL A 14 35.91 -1.96 -27.08
CA VAL A 14 35.51 -0.56 -27.22
C VAL A 14 34.67 -0.12 -26.02
N ALA A 15 33.80 -0.98 -25.49
CA ALA A 15 33.05 -0.70 -24.26
C ALA A 15 33.96 -0.59 -23.03
N LEU A 16 34.96 -1.46 -22.91
CA LEU A 16 35.96 -1.36 -21.85
C LEU A 16 36.87 -0.14 -22.03
N ALA A 17 37.24 0.20 -23.26
CA ALA A 17 38.07 1.37 -23.55
C ALA A 17 37.28 2.68 -23.33
N ALA A 18 36.00 2.72 -23.72
CA ALA A 18 35.09 3.81 -23.40
C ALA A 18 34.92 3.90 -21.88
N ALA A 19 34.66 2.80 -21.17
CA ALA A 19 34.58 2.77 -19.71
C ALA A 19 35.88 3.25 -19.02
N LEU A 20 37.05 2.91 -19.56
CA LEU A 20 38.37 3.35 -19.06
C LEU A 20 38.65 4.84 -19.36
N VAL A 21 38.27 5.33 -20.54
CA VAL A 21 38.30 6.76 -20.87
C VAL A 21 37.32 7.54 -19.98
N PHE A 22 36.16 6.93 -19.68
CA PHE A 22 35.16 7.46 -18.76
C PHE A 22 35.68 7.55 -17.31
N THR A 23 36.44 6.56 -16.81
CA THR A 23 36.98 6.61 -15.45
C THR A 23 38.00 7.75 -15.28
N ALA A 24 38.78 8.06 -16.32
CA ALA A 24 39.80 9.11 -16.28
C ALA A 24 39.23 10.52 -16.51
N LEU A 25 38.07 10.65 -17.17
CA LEU A 25 37.38 11.93 -17.40
C LEU A 25 36.41 12.30 -16.25
N TYR A 26 36.03 11.32 -15.41
CA TYR A 26 34.92 11.40 -14.46
C TYR A 26 35.08 12.43 -13.33
N VAL A 27 36.30 12.75 -12.90
CA VAL A 27 36.53 13.69 -11.78
C VAL A 27 36.34 15.16 -12.21
N ALA A 28 36.35 15.46 -13.52
CA ALA A 28 36.21 16.83 -14.03
C ALA A 28 34.78 17.17 -14.53
N VAL A 29 33.98 16.17 -14.91
CA VAL A 29 32.69 16.40 -15.60
C VAL A 29 31.52 16.70 -14.65
N ALA A 30 31.55 16.21 -13.40
CA ALA A 30 30.44 16.39 -12.44
C ALA A 30 30.10 17.88 -12.14
N ALA A 31 31.06 18.79 -12.35
CA ALA A 31 30.89 20.24 -12.14
C ALA A 31 30.16 20.97 -13.29
N THR A 32 30.01 20.37 -14.47
CA THR A 32 29.53 21.04 -15.70
C THR A 32 28.37 20.32 -16.41
N LEU A 33 27.62 19.47 -15.72
CA LEU A 33 26.44 18.80 -16.29
C LEU A 33 25.31 19.83 -16.59
N ASN A 34 24.69 19.69 -17.77
CA ASN A 34 23.98 20.79 -18.43
C ASN A 34 22.53 21.07 -17.97
N SER A 35 21.88 20.18 -17.21
CA SER A 35 20.56 20.46 -16.58
C SER A 35 20.06 19.28 -15.74
N ASP A 36 19.17 19.55 -14.78
CA ASP A 36 18.43 18.53 -14.05
C ASP A 36 17.27 17.99 -14.90
N LEU A 37 17.11 16.67 -14.98
CA LEU A 37 15.92 16.04 -15.57
C LEU A 37 14.88 15.73 -14.50
N PRO A 38 13.63 16.20 -14.65
CA PRO A 38 12.57 15.81 -13.74
C PRO A 38 12.20 14.32 -13.91
N PRO A 39 11.70 13.65 -12.85
CA PRO A 39 11.19 12.30 -12.96
C PRO A 39 10.11 12.17 -14.04
N GLY A 40 10.16 11.11 -14.85
CA GLY A 40 9.20 10.90 -15.94
C GLY A 40 9.47 11.74 -17.20
N ALA A 41 10.59 12.47 -17.25
CA ALA A 41 10.95 13.29 -18.40
C ALA A 41 11.11 12.45 -19.68
N ARG A 42 10.66 13.04 -20.78
CA ARG A 42 10.92 12.55 -22.13
C ARG A 42 11.72 13.61 -22.87
N VAL A 43 12.92 13.25 -23.30
CA VAL A 43 13.86 14.16 -23.97
C VAL A 43 14.14 13.64 -25.36
N ALA A 44 14.15 14.52 -26.36
CA ALA A 44 14.54 14.18 -27.72
C ALA A 44 15.67 15.09 -28.15
N GLY A 45 16.64 14.54 -28.88
CA GLY A 45 17.81 15.28 -29.33
C GLY A 45 18.41 14.73 -30.62
N VAL A 46 19.39 15.47 -31.13
CA VAL A 46 20.27 15.07 -32.24
C VAL A 46 21.68 15.32 -31.77
N LEU A 47 22.57 14.34 -31.95
CA LEU A 47 23.99 14.45 -31.60
C LEU A 47 24.79 14.53 -32.90
N ALA A 48 25.75 15.44 -32.98
CA ALA A 48 26.75 15.35 -34.03
C ALA A 48 27.69 14.14 -33.75
N PRO A 49 28.53 13.73 -34.71
CA PRO A 49 29.55 12.71 -34.45
C PRO A 49 30.42 13.12 -33.25
N ASP A 50 30.62 12.18 -32.33
CA ASP A 50 31.45 12.33 -31.14
C ASP A 50 30.92 13.37 -30.12
N ASP A 51 29.65 13.79 -30.26
CA ASP A 51 28.95 14.60 -29.26
C ASP A 51 28.31 13.73 -28.16
N GLU A 52 28.17 14.34 -26.99
CA GLU A 52 27.54 13.79 -25.79
C GLU A 52 26.47 14.74 -25.26
N HIS A 53 25.36 14.19 -24.77
CA HIS A 53 24.37 14.93 -23.99
C HIS A 53 24.23 14.33 -22.60
N ASP A 54 24.37 15.19 -21.60
CA ASP A 54 24.39 14.78 -20.19
C ASP A 54 23.33 15.46 -19.36
N TRP A 55 22.80 14.70 -18.39
CA TRP A 55 21.85 15.18 -17.42
C TRP A 55 22.14 14.69 -16.00
N LYS A 56 21.65 15.47 -15.05
CA LYS A 56 21.62 15.13 -13.63
C LYS A 56 20.25 14.63 -13.24
N VAL A 57 20.20 13.56 -12.47
CA VAL A 57 18.96 13.05 -11.90
C VAL A 57 19.12 12.68 -10.45
N LEU A 58 18.27 13.24 -9.58
CA LEU A 58 18.19 12.84 -8.19
C LEU A 58 17.39 11.55 -8.09
N VAL A 59 17.95 10.52 -7.45
CA VAL A 59 17.26 9.26 -7.18
C VAL A 59 17.46 8.86 -5.72
N HIS A 60 16.40 8.35 -5.10
CA HIS A 60 16.40 7.91 -3.70
C HIS A 60 16.53 6.39 -3.58
N ALA A 61 17.02 5.96 -2.42
CA ALA A 61 17.14 4.57 -2.04
C ALA A 61 15.79 3.84 -2.15
N GLY A 62 15.82 2.64 -2.72
CA GLY A 62 14.66 1.79 -2.94
C GLY A 62 13.88 2.10 -4.22
N GLN A 63 14.11 3.23 -4.88
CA GLN A 63 13.44 3.56 -6.13
C GLN A 63 13.97 2.69 -7.28
N ASN A 64 13.08 2.33 -8.20
CA ASN A 64 13.43 1.69 -9.45
C ASN A 64 13.63 2.77 -10.54
N VAL A 65 14.72 2.64 -11.29
CA VAL A 65 15.06 3.50 -12.42
C VAL A 65 14.88 2.71 -13.71
N ASP A 66 14.01 3.20 -14.59
CA ASP A 66 13.80 2.66 -15.94
C ASP A 66 14.19 3.71 -16.98
N ILE A 67 15.14 3.36 -17.83
CA ILE A 67 15.66 4.23 -18.87
C ILE A 67 15.56 3.52 -20.21
N THR A 68 14.88 4.16 -21.15
CA THR A 68 14.70 3.66 -22.51
C THR A 68 15.28 4.64 -23.52
N LEU A 69 16.32 4.23 -24.23
CA LEU A 69 16.89 4.98 -25.34
C LEU A 69 16.35 4.43 -26.67
N ARG A 70 15.72 5.28 -27.48
CA ARG A 70 15.18 4.96 -28.80
C ARG A 70 15.87 5.77 -29.87
N THR A 71 16.32 5.11 -30.94
CA THR A 71 16.95 5.79 -32.07
C THR A 71 15.91 6.06 -33.18
N LYS A 72 15.99 7.21 -33.84
CA LYS A 72 15.02 7.56 -34.91
C LYS A 72 15.21 6.66 -36.14
N PRO A 73 14.12 6.26 -36.83
CA PRO A 73 14.21 5.54 -38.11
C PRO A 73 14.96 6.35 -39.17
N GLY A 74 15.74 5.68 -40.03
CA GLY A 74 16.43 6.31 -41.16
C GLY A 74 17.88 6.72 -40.91
N TYR A 75 18.43 6.41 -39.73
CA TYR A 75 19.81 6.71 -39.37
C TYR A 75 20.63 5.45 -39.08
N SER A 76 21.90 5.47 -39.46
CA SER A 76 22.88 4.40 -39.25
C SER A 76 23.98 4.89 -38.33
N GLY A 77 24.19 4.25 -37.18
CA GLY A 77 25.21 4.62 -36.20
C GLY A 77 25.05 3.82 -34.91
N GLU A 78 25.96 4.00 -33.96
CA GLU A 78 25.87 3.42 -32.61
C GLU A 78 25.54 4.55 -31.63
N ALA A 79 24.69 4.28 -30.64
CA ALA A 79 24.40 5.19 -29.54
C ALA A 79 24.56 4.44 -28.21
N TRP A 80 25.22 5.10 -27.27
CA TRP A 80 25.54 4.57 -25.96
C TRP A 80 24.72 5.32 -24.92
N LEU A 81 24.03 4.59 -24.06
CA LEU A 81 23.35 5.11 -22.88
C LEU A 81 24.16 4.67 -21.67
N ALA A 82 24.56 5.60 -20.83
CA ALA A 82 25.28 5.26 -19.61
C ALA A 82 24.69 5.98 -18.39
N ALA A 83 24.52 5.22 -17.31
CA ALA A 83 24.03 5.68 -16.02
C ALA A 83 25.11 5.44 -14.96
N PHE A 84 25.45 6.47 -14.21
CA PHE A 84 26.58 6.44 -13.28
C PHE A 84 26.29 7.18 -11.98
N ASP A 85 26.92 6.75 -10.90
CA ASP A 85 26.95 7.47 -9.63
C ASP A 85 27.87 8.71 -9.69
N THR A 86 27.33 9.91 -9.50
CA THR A 86 28.14 11.15 -9.45
C THR A 86 28.71 11.44 -8.07
N LEU A 87 28.25 10.73 -7.03
CA LEU A 87 28.71 10.85 -5.65
C LEU A 87 29.58 9.67 -5.22
N ALA A 88 30.10 8.90 -6.19
CA ALA A 88 31.04 7.80 -5.94
C ALA A 88 32.21 8.30 -5.09
N THR A 89 32.20 7.93 -3.82
CA THR A 89 33.26 8.15 -2.83
C THR A 89 33.77 6.78 -2.40
N ASP A 90 34.95 6.70 -1.78
CA ASP A 90 35.51 5.43 -1.29
C ASP A 90 34.55 4.66 -0.33
N THR A 91 33.54 5.33 0.21
CA THR A 91 32.52 4.78 1.12
C THR A 91 31.26 4.26 0.42
N VAL A 92 30.99 4.63 -0.83
CA VAL A 92 29.80 4.21 -1.59
C VAL A 92 30.27 3.38 -2.78
N PRO A 93 29.81 2.11 -2.95
CA PRO A 93 30.25 1.29 -4.07
C PRO A 93 29.85 1.96 -5.40
N PRO A 94 30.77 2.25 -6.31
CA PRO A 94 30.44 2.87 -7.58
C PRO A 94 29.55 1.93 -8.41
N PHE A 95 28.47 2.46 -9.00
CA PHE A 95 27.68 1.75 -10.01
C PHE A 95 27.87 2.37 -11.39
N SER A 96 27.83 1.52 -12.40
CA SER A 96 27.78 1.91 -13.81
C SER A 96 26.97 0.87 -14.57
N ASP A 97 25.94 1.32 -15.28
CA ASP A 97 25.20 0.48 -16.21
C ASP A 97 25.17 1.12 -17.60
N VAL A 98 25.34 0.31 -18.64
CA VAL A 98 25.55 0.79 -20.02
C VAL A 98 24.70 -0.01 -21.01
N GLY A 99 23.83 0.68 -21.72
CA GLY A 99 23.02 0.15 -22.82
C GLY A 99 23.56 0.60 -24.16
N ILE A 100 23.55 -0.29 -25.16
CA ILE A 100 24.05 0.01 -26.51
C ILE A 100 22.96 -0.22 -27.56
N VAL A 101 22.67 0.81 -28.37
CA VAL A 101 21.84 0.68 -29.58
C VAL A 101 22.70 0.74 -30.83
N ASN A 102 22.55 -0.25 -31.70
CA ASN A 102 23.19 -0.28 -33.01
C ASN A 102 22.15 -0.10 -34.13
N GLY A 103 22.23 1.00 -34.88
CA GLY A 103 21.30 1.38 -35.94
C GLY A 103 19.94 1.83 -35.41
N THR A 104 18.86 1.43 -36.10
CA THR A 104 17.48 1.67 -35.63
C THR A 104 17.13 0.63 -34.55
N GLY A 105 16.90 1.06 -33.32
CA GLY A 105 16.67 0.15 -32.20
C GLY A 105 16.32 0.83 -30.88
N THR A 106 16.30 0.02 -29.83
CA THR A 106 15.98 0.46 -28.47
C THR A 106 16.88 -0.26 -27.46
N SER A 107 17.37 0.47 -26.46
CA SER A 107 18.06 -0.07 -25.29
C SER A 107 17.29 0.28 -24.04
N HIS A 108 17.30 -0.64 -23.08
CA HIS A 108 16.65 -0.51 -21.80
C HIS A 108 17.67 -0.76 -20.68
N LEU A 109 17.70 0.13 -19.70
CA LEU A 109 18.39 -0.06 -18.43
C LEU A 109 17.33 -0.06 -17.32
N ASN A 110 17.36 -1.07 -16.46
CA ASN A 110 16.45 -1.17 -15.33
C ASN A 110 17.21 -1.70 -14.12
N PHE A 111 17.27 -0.88 -13.07
CA PHE A 111 17.96 -1.23 -11.84
C PHE A 111 17.28 -0.57 -10.63
N ASP A 112 17.39 -1.24 -9.49
CA ASP A 112 16.94 -0.74 -8.20
C ASP A 112 18.07 0.04 -7.53
N MET A 113 17.75 1.21 -6.99
CA MET A 113 18.73 2.07 -6.35
C MET A 113 18.97 1.66 -4.90
N PRO A 114 20.20 1.29 -4.52
CA PRO A 114 20.50 0.85 -3.16
C PRO A 114 20.63 2.02 -2.15
N TYR A 115 20.85 3.25 -2.62
CA TYR A 115 21.09 4.42 -1.79
C TYR A 115 20.69 5.72 -2.53
N ASP A 116 20.51 6.80 -1.78
CA ASP A 116 20.27 8.14 -2.33
C ASP A 116 21.52 8.64 -3.06
N THR A 117 21.36 9.05 -4.31
CA THR A 117 22.46 9.65 -5.07
C THR A 117 21.99 10.59 -6.17
N MET A 118 22.91 11.41 -6.64
CA MET A 118 22.82 12.07 -7.94
C MET A 118 23.37 11.13 -9.01
N MET A 119 22.52 10.71 -9.92
CA MET A 119 22.90 9.93 -11.09
C MET A 119 23.21 10.87 -12.26
N ALA A 120 24.29 10.59 -12.98
CA ALA A 120 24.54 11.17 -14.30
C ALA A 120 23.99 10.23 -15.35
N LEU A 121 23.26 10.80 -16.30
CA LEU A 121 22.75 10.10 -17.47
C LEU A 121 23.35 10.72 -18.72
N SER A 122 24.06 9.89 -19.49
CA SER A 122 24.80 10.33 -20.68
C SER A 122 24.34 9.54 -21.91
N VAL A 123 24.09 10.27 -23.00
CA VAL A 123 23.88 9.68 -24.32
C VAL A 123 25.00 10.13 -25.24
N LEU A 124 25.77 9.17 -25.73
CA LEU A 124 26.93 9.40 -26.60
C LEU A 124 26.70 8.77 -27.99
N ALA A 125 27.11 9.49 -29.03
CA ALA A 125 27.04 9.02 -30.42
C ALA A 125 28.44 8.97 -31.07
N PRO A 126 29.19 7.85 -30.95
CA PRO A 126 30.46 7.71 -31.63
C PRO A 126 30.29 7.73 -33.15
N ALA A 127 31.25 8.33 -33.86
CA ALA A 127 31.23 8.46 -35.30
C ALA A 127 31.07 7.13 -36.07
N PRO A 128 30.44 7.14 -37.28
CA PRO A 128 29.92 8.31 -38.01
C PRO A 128 28.47 8.68 -37.67
N ALA A 129 28.17 9.99 -37.80
CA ALA A 129 26.95 10.74 -37.46
C ALA A 129 25.65 9.94 -37.17
N PHE A 130 25.05 10.27 -36.02
CA PHE A 130 23.79 9.72 -35.55
C PHE A 130 22.65 10.76 -35.70
N GLY A 131 21.50 10.39 -36.27
CA GLY A 131 20.47 11.37 -36.64
C GLY A 131 19.29 11.56 -35.69
N GLY A 132 19.46 11.15 -34.45
CA GLY A 132 18.61 11.60 -33.36
C GLY A 132 18.01 10.48 -32.55
N TYR A 133 17.79 10.79 -31.29
CA TYR A 133 17.32 9.87 -30.27
C TYR A 133 16.11 10.45 -29.54
N VAL A 134 15.39 9.56 -28.88
CA VAL A 134 14.41 9.86 -27.84
C VAL A 134 14.81 9.05 -26.62
N LEU A 135 14.98 9.75 -25.52
CA LEU A 135 15.26 9.19 -24.21
C LEU A 135 13.99 9.32 -23.37
N ASP A 136 13.48 8.19 -22.91
CA ASP A 136 12.41 8.14 -21.93
C ASP A 136 13.01 7.67 -20.61
N TYR A 137 12.71 8.43 -19.55
CA TYR A 137 13.25 8.19 -18.23
C TYR A 137 12.12 8.18 -17.21
N ALA A 138 12.09 7.17 -16.33
CA ALA A 138 11.15 7.09 -15.23
C ALA A 138 11.84 6.68 -13.93
N ILE A 139 11.48 7.36 -12.85
CA ILE A 139 11.73 6.92 -11.48
C ILE A 139 10.40 6.45 -10.93
N SER A 140 10.37 5.27 -10.33
CA SER A 140 9.21 4.79 -9.60
C SER A 140 9.59 4.33 -8.22
N ASP A 141 8.72 4.61 -7.25
CA ASP A 141 8.84 4.02 -5.93
C ASP A 141 8.55 2.50 -6.03
N PRO A 142 9.20 1.66 -5.20
CA PRO A 142 8.89 0.24 -5.17
C PRO A 142 7.43 0.09 -4.72
N PRO A 143 6.70 -0.92 -5.22
CA PRO A 143 5.32 -1.13 -4.81
C PRO A 143 5.26 -1.27 -3.27
N PRO A 144 4.32 -0.59 -2.59
CA PRO A 144 4.25 -0.63 -1.15
C PRO A 144 4.09 -2.08 -0.67
N THR A 145 5.01 -2.53 0.17
CA THR A 145 4.93 -3.87 0.76
C THR A 145 3.87 -3.86 1.86
N SER A 146 2.63 -4.16 1.51
CA SER A 146 1.58 -4.39 2.52
C SER A 146 1.77 -5.77 3.15
N THR A 147 2.03 -5.83 4.45
CA THR A 147 1.98 -7.09 5.19
C THR A 147 0.53 -7.52 5.36
N ILE A 148 0.13 -8.63 4.73
CA ILE A 148 -1.21 -9.20 4.89
C ILE A 148 -1.26 -9.93 6.23
N SER A 149 -2.08 -9.44 7.16
CA SER A 149 -2.38 -10.13 8.42
C SER A 149 -3.81 -10.68 8.40
N ARG A 150 -3.97 -11.95 8.78
CA ARG A 150 -5.29 -12.59 8.89
C ARG A 150 -5.74 -12.58 10.35
N ILE A 151 -6.89 -11.96 10.60
CA ILE A 151 -7.60 -12.06 11.88
C ILE A 151 -8.69 -13.12 11.73
N ALA A 152 -8.55 -14.25 12.41
CA ALA A 152 -9.51 -15.34 12.36
C ALA A 152 -9.47 -16.16 13.67
N GLY A 153 -10.56 -16.87 13.94
CA GLY A 153 -10.64 -17.88 14.99
C GLY A 153 -11.28 -19.18 14.47
N PRO A 154 -11.35 -20.22 15.32
CA PRO A 154 -11.88 -21.54 14.92
C PRO A 154 -13.38 -21.56 14.64
N SER A 155 -14.09 -20.48 14.95
CA SER A 155 -15.53 -20.32 14.72
C SER A 155 -15.86 -18.84 14.55
N ARG A 156 -17.10 -18.51 14.17
CA ARG A 156 -17.58 -17.12 14.12
C ARG A 156 -17.44 -16.39 15.46
N TYR A 157 -17.62 -17.11 16.56
CA TYR A 157 -17.43 -16.59 17.92
C TYR A 157 -15.95 -16.32 18.19
N GLY A 158 -15.08 -17.26 17.82
CA GLY A 158 -13.63 -17.10 17.93
C GLY A 158 -13.09 -15.97 17.07
N THR A 159 -13.59 -15.80 15.84
CA THR A 159 -13.21 -14.69 14.97
C THR A 159 -13.64 -13.35 15.56
N ALA A 160 -14.85 -13.24 16.13
CA ALA A 160 -15.28 -12.01 16.81
C ALA A 160 -14.37 -11.66 17.99
N ILE A 161 -13.93 -12.67 18.76
CA ILE A 161 -12.95 -12.50 19.84
C ILE A 161 -11.59 -12.05 19.27
N SER A 162 -11.08 -12.67 18.21
CA SER A 162 -9.81 -12.27 17.57
C SER A 162 -9.86 -10.83 17.04
N VAL A 163 -11.01 -10.40 16.47
CA VAL A 163 -11.22 -9.00 16.04
C VAL A 163 -11.19 -8.06 17.23
N SER A 164 -11.91 -8.39 18.31
CA SER A 164 -11.88 -7.64 19.58
C SER A 164 -10.45 -7.50 20.13
N GLN A 165 -9.67 -8.57 20.13
CA GLN A 165 -8.28 -8.56 20.61
C GLN A 165 -7.34 -7.76 19.71
N SER A 166 -7.63 -7.67 18.42
CA SER A 166 -6.85 -6.88 17.47
C SER A 166 -7.10 -5.37 17.60
N GLY A 167 -8.33 -4.96 17.96
CA GLY A 167 -8.71 -3.55 18.06
C GLY A 167 -8.65 -2.96 19.47
N TRP A 168 -8.71 -3.80 20.52
CA TRP A 168 -8.84 -3.34 21.91
C TRP A 168 -7.89 -4.07 22.86
N THR A 169 -7.07 -3.30 23.59
CA THR A 169 -6.25 -3.81 24.70
C THR A 169 -7.11 -4.12 25.92
N SER A 170 -6.55 -4.82 26.92
CA SER A 170 -7.33 -5.17 28.12
C SER A 170 -7.74 -3.91 28.89
N GLY A 171 -9.00 -3.85 29.33
CA GLY A 171 -9.56 -2.70 30.04
C GLY A 171 -9.83 -1.46 29.18
N SER A 172 -9.71 -1.54 27.85
CA SER A 172 -9.82 -0.38 26.95
C SER A 172 -11.22 -0.11 26.40
N ALA A 173 -12.19 -1.00 26.64
CA ALA A 173 -13.56 -0.83 26.16
C ALA A 173 -14.55 -0.87 27.33
N GLY A 174 -15.11 0.29 27.67
CA GLY A 174 -16.12 0.42 28.73
C GLY A 174 -17.48 -0.18 28.37
N ALA A 175 -17.73 -0.45 27.09
CA ALA A 175 -18.93 -1.06 26.57
C ALA A 175 -18.61 -2.25 25.65
N VAL A 176 -19.61 -3.09 25.37
CA VAL A 176 -19.55 -4.15 24.37
C VAL A 176 -20.95 -4.40 23.79
N VAL A 177 -21.01 -4.70 22.50
CA VAL A 177 -22.26 -5.11 21.83
C VAL A 177 -22.25 -6.61 21.61
N ILE A 178 -23.33 -7.29 21.96
CA ILE A 178 -23.50 -8.74 21.79
C ILE A 178 -24.70 -9.00 20.90
N ALA A 179 -24.49 -9.79 19.85
CA ALA A 179 -25.52 -10.23 18.93
C ALA A 179 -25.52 -11.75 18.75
N SER A 180 -26.61 -12.29 18.22
CA SER A 180 -26.70 -13.68 17.80
C SER A 180 -25.68 -13.97 16.70
N GLY A 181 -24.91 -15.05 16.87
CA GLY A 181 -24.06 -15.57 15.82
C GLY A 181 -24.79 -16.51 14.85
N ARG A 182 -26.08 -16.80 15.01
CA ARG A 182 -26.80 -17.77 14.15
C ARG A 182 -27.67 -17.10 13.10
N ASP A 183 -28.49 -16.15 13.53
CA ASP A 183 -29.41 -15.40 12.68
C ASP A 183 -29.12 -13.91 12.83
N PHE A 184 -28.69 -13.28 11.73
CA PHE A 184 -28.08 -11.95 11.74
C PHE A 184 -28.97 -10.76 11.37
N PRO A 185 -30.30 -10.83 11.13
CA PRO A 185 -31.03 -9.66 10.63
C PRO A 185 -31.07 -8.51 11.65
N ASP A 186 -31.03 -8.85 12.94
CA ASP A 186 -31.03 -7.87 14.03
C ASP A 186 -29.60 -7.38 14.34
N GLY A 187 -28.57 -8.17 14.04
CA GLY A 187 -27.16 -7.88 14.31
C GLY A 187 -26.51 -6.90 13.32
N LEU A 188 -27.14 -6.57 12.20
CA LEU A 188 -26.56 -5.66 11.20
C LEU A 188 -26.49 -4.22 11.69
N ALA A 189 -27.49 -3.79 12.46
CA ALA A 189 -27.47 -2.47 13.08
C ALA A 189 -26.45 -2.38 14.23
N ALA A 190 -25.93 -3.52 14.72
CA ALA A 190 -25.00 -3.56 15.85
C ALA A 190 -23.69 -2.82 15.57
N SER A 191 -23.23 -2.78 14.32
CA SER A 191 -21.98 -2.12 13.91
C SER A 191 -22.03 -0.61 14.15
N GLY A 192 -23.14 0.04 13.80
CA GLY A 192 -23.34 1.48 14.04
C GLY A 192 -23.31 1.81 15.53
N LEU A 193 -23.99 1.00 16.36
CA LEU A 193 -23.97 1.17 17.81
C LEU A 193 -22.56 0.96 18.38
N ALA A 194 -21.88 -0.10 17.96
CA ALA A 194 -20.53 -0.42 18.38
C ALA A 194 -19.54 0.70 18.00
N GLY A 195 -19.68 1.28 16.80
CA GLY A 195 -18.92 2.45 16.37
C GLY A 195 -19.19 3.69 17.23
N SER A 196 -20.46 3.95 17.57
CA SER A 196 -20.85 5.08 18.43
C SER A 196 -20.21 4.99 19.83
N TYR A 197 -20.13 3.80 20.41
CA TYR A 197 -19.54 3.54 21.72
C TYR A 197 -18.03 3.22 21.67
N GLY A 198 -17.42 3.15 20.48
CA GLY A 198 -16.01 2.78 20.32
C GLY A 198 -15.68 1.38 20.87
N CYS A 199 -16.59 0.43 20.75
CA CYS A 199 -16.47 -0.91 21.35
C CYS A 199 -16.58 -2.05 20.33
N PRO A 200 -16.16 -3.28 20.66
CA PRO A 200 -16.28 -4.41 19.75
C PRO A 200 -17.71 -4.98 19.70
N VAL A 201 -18.00 -5.70 18.61
CA VAL A 201 -19.16 -6.59 18.50
C VAL A 201 -18.71 -8.02 18.77
N LEU A 202 -19.27 -8.64 19.80
CA LEU A 202 -19.11 -10.07 20.08
C LEU A 202 -20.35 -10.85 19.64
N LEU A 203 -20.13 -12.12 19.29
CA LEU A 203 -21.20 -13.02 18.87
C LEU A 203 -21.41 -14.10 19.93
N THR A 204 -22.65 -14.46 20.18
CA THR A 204 -23.02 -15.56 21.09
C THR A 204 -23.99 -16.53 20.43
N ASP A 205 -24.07 -17.74 20.98
CA ASP A 205 -25.18 -18.64 20.66
C ASP A 205 -26.49 -18.06 21.23
N PRO A 206 -27.64 -18.21 20.54
CA PRO A 206 -28.91 -17.69 21.03
C PRO A 206 -29.32 -18.18 22.43
N ALA A 207 -28.98 -19.44 22.75
CA ALA A 207 -29.44 -20.08 23.98
C ALA A 207 -28.37 -20.14 25.08
N VAL A 208 -27.09 -20.06 24.73
CA VAL A 208 -25.98 -20.32 25.66
C VAL A 208 -24.83 -19.35 25.43
N LEU A 209 -24.39 -18.70 26.51
CA LEU A 209 -23.20 -17.87 26.48
C LEU A 209 -21.96 -18.77 26.46
N SER A 210 -21.10 -18.59 25.44
CA SER A 210 -19.82 -19.32 25.43
C SER A 210 -18.85 -18.71 26.45
N ALA A 211 -18.11 -19.56 27.16
CA ALA A 211 -17.11 -19.11 28.14
C ALA A 211 -16.07 -18.15 27.55
N GLY A 212 -15.72 -18.33 26.27
CA GLY A 212 -14.78 -17.43 25.59
C GLY A 212 -15.33 -16.01 25.40
N VAL A 213 -16.64 -15.86 25.15
CA VAL A 213 -17.27 -14.54 25.00
C VAL A 213 -17.32 -13.83 26.35
N ASP A 214 -17.72 -14.53 27.42
CA ASP A 214 -17.74 -13.92 28.76
C ASP A 214 -16.35 -13.53 29.26
N ALA A 215 -15.35 -14.38 29.00
CA ALA A 215 -13.95 -14.06 29.28
C ALA A 215 -13.48 -12.82 28.50
N GLU A 216 -13.92 -12.66 27.25
CA GLU A 216 -13.57 -11.49 26.43
C GLU A 216 -14.26 -10.21 26.94
N VAL A 217 -15.53 -10.27 27.32
CA VAL A 217 -16.24 -9.15 27.98
C VAL A 217 -15.48 -8.71 29.25
N THR A 218 -15.00 -9.67 30.03
CA THR A 218 -14.18 -9.40 31.22
C THR A 218 -12.83 -8.77 30.86
N ARG A 219 -12.11 -9.33 29.87
CA ARG A 219 -10.81 -8.81 29.41
C ARG A 219 -10.90 -7.36 28.95
N LEU A 220 -11.98 -7.01 28.26
CA LEU A 220 -12.25 -5.66 27.78
C LEU A 220 -12.49 -4.65 28.91
N GLY A 221 -12.89 -5.12 30.10
CA GLY A 221 -13.32 -4.27 31.21
C GLY A 221 -14.69 -3.65 30.98
N ALA A 222 -15.52 -4.25 30.12
CA ALA A 222 -16.80 -3.70 29.74
C ALA A 222 -17.79 -3.75 30.91
N THR A 223 -18.30 -2.58 31.29
CA THR A 223 -19.34 -2.43 32.32
C THR A 223 -20.71 -2.19 31.70
N GLN A 224 -20.77 -1.78 30.43
CA GLN A 224 -22.02 -1.66 29.67
C GLN A 224 -22.10 -2.76 28.62
N VAL A 225 -23.16 -3.55 28.65
CA VAL A 225 -23.37 -4.66 27.71
C VAL A 225 -24.68 -4.44 26.97
N PHE A 226 -24.61 -4.27 25.65
CA PHE A 226 -25.78 -4.10 24.79
C PHE A 226 -26.11 -5.43 24.11
N ILE A 227 -27.31 -5.96 24.36
CA ILE A 227 -27.81 -7.15 23.67
C ILE A 227 -28.71 -6.71 22.52
N ILE A 228 -28.34 -7.07 21.30
CA ILE A 228 -29.11 -6.73 20.10
C ILE A 228 -30.05 -7.88 19.74
N GLY A 229 -31.33 -7.55 19.59
CA GLY A 229 -32.38 -8.49 19.23
C GLY A 229 -33.19 -9.00 20.43
N GLY A 230 -34.36 -9.55 20.13
CA GLY A 230 -35.30 -10.05 21.13
C GLY A 230 -34.84 -11.37 21.78
N PRO A 231 -35.61 -11.90 22.75
CA PRO A 231 -35.31 -13.17 23.44
C PRO A 231 -35.15 -14.38 22.51
N ALA A 232 -35.76 -14.35 21.32
CA ALA A 232 -35.59 -15.40 20.31
C ALA A 232 -34.20 -15.36 19.64
N ALA A 233 -33.59 -14.17 19.52
CA ALA A 233 -32.26 -14.00 18.94
C ALA A 233 -31.17 -14.22 19.99
N VAL A 234 -31.36 -13.66 21.19
CA VAL A 234 -30.48 -13.85 22.36
C VAL A 234 -31.36 -14.03 23.58
N SER A 235 -31.43 -15.25 24.10
CA SER A 235 -32.29 -15.63 25.23
C SER A 235 -31.93 -14.91 26.52
N ASP A 236 -32.91 -14.79 27.43
CA ASP A 236 -32.67 -14.18 28.74
C ASP A 236 -31.69 -15.00 29.61
N ALA A 237 -31.50 -16.29 29.31
CA ALA A 237 -30.47 -17.11 29.94
C ALA A 237 -29.05 -16.59 29.63
N VAL A 238 -28.81 -16.10 28.41
CA VAL A 238 -27.53 -15.48 28.03
C VAL A 238 -27.33 -14.16 28.79
N LEU A 239 -28.38 -13.35 28.94
CA LEU A 239 -28.32 -12.11 29.73
C LEU A 239 -27.98 -12.41 31.19
N ALA A 240 -28.67 -13.38 31.80
CA ALA A 240 -28.42 -13.80 33.16
C ALA A 240 -26.99 -14.34 33.34
N ALA A 241 -26.47 -15.08 32.35
CA ALA A 241 -25.11 -15.58 32.37
C ALA A 241 -24.05 -14.46 32.25
N LEU A 242 -24.39 -13.32 31.63
CA LEU A 242 -23.52 -12.14 31.55
C LEU A 242 -23.56 -11.29 32.82
N ASP A 243 -24.56 -11.46 33.68
CA ASP A 243 -24.72 -10.68 34.89
C ASP A 243 -23.90 -11.27 36.04
N HIS A 244 -22.68 -10.77 36.19
CA HIS A 244 -21.77 -11.13 37.29
C HIS A 244 -21.68 -10.04 38.36
N GLY A 245 -22.60 -9.05 38.35
CA GLY A 245 -22.49 -7.84 39.14
C GLY A 245 -21.47 -6.85 38.56
N GLY A 246 -21.79 -5.55 38.63
CA GLY A 246 -20.95 -4.48 38.08
C GLY A 246 -21.08 -4.28 36.56
N ARG A 247 -21.95 -5.04 35.88
CA ARG A 247 -22.33 -4.82 34.48
C ARG A 247 -23.77 -4.32 34.39
N THR A 248 -24.01 -3.33 33.54
CA THR A 248 -25.35 -2.88 33.15
C THR A 248 -25.68 -3.50 31.81
N ILE A 249 -26.65 -4.41 31.80
CA ILE A 249 -27.06 -5.12 30.60
C ILE A 249 -28.33 -4.47 30.05
N THR A 250 -28.26 -3.98 28.81
CA THR A 250 -29.38 -3.31 28.13
C THR A 250 -29.74 -4.09 26.88
N ARG A 251 -31.00 -4.55 26.79
CA ARG A 251 -31.53 -5.15 25.56
C ARG A 251 -32.06 -4.06 24.63
N VAL A 252 -31.57 -4.06 23.39
CA VAL A 252 -32.04 -3.19 22.31
C VAL A 252 -32.71 -4.05 21.24
N ALA A 253 -34.04 -4.01 21.21
CA ALA A 253 -34.84 -4.87 20.36
C ALA A 253 -36.20 -4.24 20.00
N GLY A 254 -36.75 -4.65 18.87
CA GLY A 254 -38.13 -4.39 18.48
C GLY A 254 -38.85 -5.67 18.03
N PRO A 255 -40.16 -5.61 17.76
CA PRO A 255 -40.95 -6.75 17.29
C PRO A 255 -40.54 -7.25 15.89
N THR A 256 -39.76 -6.47 15.15
CA THR A 256 -39.25 -6.81 13.81
C THR A 256 -37.82 -6.32 13.67
N ARG A 257 -37.07 -6.85 12.69
CA ARG A 257 -35.71 -6.37 12.35
C ARG A 257 -35.65 -4.86 12.09
N TYR A 258 -36.69 -4.28 11.49
CA TYR A 258 -36.78 -2.85 11.24
C TYR A 258 -36.98 -2.05 12.53
N ALA A 259 -37.82 -2.56 13.44
CA ALA A 259 -38.02 -1.94 14.74
C ALA A 259 -36.77 -2.07 15.64
N THR A 260 -36.05 -3.19 15.56
CA THR A 260 -34.73 -3.34 16.20
C THR A 260 -33.74 -2.32 15.65
N ALA A 261 -33.65 -2.14 14.34
CA ALA A 261 -32.79 -1.12 13.73
C ALA A 261 -33.15 0.31 14.20
N ALA A 262 -34.45 0.62 14.28
CA ALA A 262 -34.92 1.91 14.82
C ALA A 262 -34.56 2.10 16.30
N ALA A 263 -34.69 1.05 17.12
CA ALA A 263 -34.28 1.08 18.52
C ALA A 263 -32.76 1.28 18.69
N VAL A 264 -31.96 0.63 17.84
CA VAL A 264 -30.50 0.83 17.80
C VAL A 264 -30.15 2.27 17.43
N SER A 265 -30.78 2.82 16.38
CA SER A 265 -30.58 4.23 16.00
C SER A 265 -30.96 5.19 17.12
N ALA A 266 -32.06 4.93 17.84
CA ALA A 266 -32.45 5.73 19.00
C ALA A 266 -31.40 5.68 20.13
N GLN A 267 -30.84 4.49 20.41
CA GLN A 267 -29.79 4.31 21.40
C GLN A 267 -28.49 5.05 21.01
N MET A 268 -28.10 5.01 19.73
CA MET A 268 -26.95 5.77 19.22
C MET A 268 -27.12 7.27 19.44
N ARG A 269 -28.26 7.84 19.04
CA ARG A 269 -28.52 9.28 19.22
C ARG A 269 -28.56 9.69 20.69
N ALA A 270 -29.11 8.84 21.55
CA ALA A 270 -29.12 9.07 22.99
C ALA A 270 -27.69 9.14 23.55
N HIS A 271 -26.80 8.25 23.10
CA HIS A 271 -25.39 8.25 23.46
C HIS A 271 -24.64 9.49 22.96
N GLU A 272 -24.83 9.86 21.68
CA GLU A 272 -24.26 11.08 21.12
C GLU A 272 -24.66 12.31 21.94
N THR A 273 -25.95 12.40 22.29
CA THR A 273 -26.48 13.49 23.11
C THR A 273 -25.87 13.50 24.51
N SER A 274 -25.75 12.34 25.17
CA SER A 274 -25.15 12.26 26.52
C SER A 274 -23.68 12.67 26.54
N GLU A 275 -22.99 12.48 25.42
CA GLU A 275 -21.59 12.87 25.22
C GLU A 275 -21.44 14.34 24.76
N GLY A 276 -22.54 15.11 24.69
CA GLY A 276 -22.55 16.49 24.22
C GLY A 276 -22.27 16.64 22.72
N ARG A 277 -22.34 15.54 21.94
CA ARG A 277 -22.20 15.55 20.49
C ARG A 277 -23.53 15.93 19.84
N VAL A 278 -23.48 16.59 18.70
CA VAL A 278 -24.67 16.79 17.85
C VAL A 278 -25.05 15.42 17.30
N PRO A 279 -26.30 14.96 17.46
CA PRO A 279 -26.71 13.67 16.93
C PRO A 279 -26.52 13.58 15.43
N SER A 280 -26.18 12.39 14.94
CA SER A 280 -25.96 12.12 13.52
C SER A 280 -27.16 12.60 12.68
N THR A 281 -26.89 13.45 11.69
CA THR A 281 -27.90 14.01 10.76
C THR A 281 -28.04 13.21 9.47
N GLU A 282 -27.16 12.24 9.26
CA GLU A 282 -27.14 11.36 8.10
C GLU A 282 -27.57 9.94 8.51
N ALA A 283 -28.24 9.24 7.59
CA ALA A 283 -28.68 7.86 7.80
C ALA A 283 -28.33 7.01 6.58
N LEU A 284 -27.72 5.86 6.83
CA LEU A 284 -27.52 4.83 5.83
C LEU A 284 -28.74 3.91 5.82
N ILE A 285 -29.40 3.80 4.66
CA ILE A 285 -30.58 2.96 4.48
C ILE A 285 -30.19 1.77 3.62
N VAL A 286 -30.46 0.58 4.15
CA VAL A 286 -30.10 -0.69 3.53
C VAL A 286 -31.33 -1.59 3.50
N ASN A 287 -31.35 -2.53 2.56
CA ASN A 287 -32.45 -3.47 2.49
C ASN A 287 -32.33 -4.48 3.65
N GLY A 288 -33.46 -4.85 4.27
CA GLY A 288 -33.45 -5.73 5.44
C GLY A 288 -33.38 -7.24 5.11
N LEU A 289 -33.12 -7.60 3.85
CA LEU A 289 -33.24 -8.97 3.33
C LEU A 289 -31.94 -9.51 2.72
N SER A 290 -31.08 -8.62 2.24
CA SER A 290 -29.75 -8.85 1.67
C SER A 290 -28.75 -8.07 2.50
N TYR A 291 -27.91 -8.83 3.21
CA TYR A 291 -27.04 -8.32 4.27
C TYR A 291 -25.68 -7.76 3.82
N PRO A 292 -25.12 -8.09 2.64
CA PRO A 292 -23.83 -7.52 2.20
C PRO A 292 -23.82 -5.99 2.10
N ASP A 293 -24.93 -5.36 1.69
CA ASP A 293 -25.01 -3.90 1.56
C ASP A 293 -25.04 -3.18 2.93
N ALA A 294 -25.31 -3.94 4.00
CA ALA A 294 -25.42 -3.45 5.37
C ALA A 294 -24.14 -3.65 6.20
N LEU A 295 -23.18 -4.43 5.70
CA LEU A 295 -21.89 -4.72 6.33
C LEU A 295 -20.83 -3.72 5.89
#